data_AF-A0A4Y7PMS5-F1
#
_entry.id   AF-A0A4Y7PMS5-F1
#
_cell.length_a   1.000
_cell.length_b   1.000
_cell.length_c   1.000
_cell.angle_alpha   90.00
_cell.angle_beta   90.00
_cell.angle_gamma   90.00
#
_symmetry.space_group_name_H-M   'P 1'
#
loop_
_entity.id
_entity.type
_entity.pdbx_description
1 polymer ?
#
loop_
_entity_poly.entity_id
_entity_poly.type
_entity_poly.pdbx_seq_one_letter_code
_entity_poly.pdbx_strand_id
1 'polypeptide(L)'
;MSDTSKPLFPRLNEHNYKRRQEDMTAFLMTKQAWGLVSGADEAPAVTEIKAYKEWRDNNWSAARHIYAALEESQKIHVSDMETESVRMWNKLKEVHQQKVPGT
;
A
#
# COMPACT_ATOMS: atom_id res chain seq x y z
N MET A 1 17.01 11.87 -16.99
CA MET A 1 16.44 10.61 -16.48
C MET A 1 15.44 10.97 -15.40
N SER A 2 14.13 10.80 -15.65
CA SER A 2 13.11 11.12 -14.65
C SER A 2 13.04 9.98 -13.65
N ASP A 3 13.30 10.32 -12.39
CA ASP A 3 13.30 9.42 -11.24
C ASP A 3 11.87 8.90 -11.01
N THR A 4 11.52 7.80 -11.67
CA THR A 4 10.18 7.18 -11.68
C THR A 4 9.84 6.43 -10.39
N SER A 5 10.69 6.57 -9.36
CA SER A 5 10.45 5.97 -8.03
C SER A 5 9.38 6.72 -7.24
N LYS A 6 9.09 7.98 -7.58
CA LYS A 6 8.12 8.81 -6.85
C LYS A 6 6.75 8.78 -7.54
N PRO A 7 5.66 8.50 -6.81
CA PRO A 7 4.32 8.62 -7.35
C PRO A 7 4.08 10.03 -7.90
N LEU A 8 3.61 10.13 -9.15
CA LEU A 8 3.35 11.39 -9.85
C LEU A 8 2.10 12.14 -9.34
N PHE A 9 1.44 11.59 -8.32
CA PHE A 9 0.23 12.13 -7.71
C PHE A 9 0.54 12.71 -6.32
N PRO A 10 -0.20 13.76 -5.88
CA PRO A 10 0.00 14.39 -4.57
C PRO A 10 -0.01 13.34 -3.46
N ARG A 11 0.84 13.45 -2.44
CA ARG A 11 0.90 12.47 -1.33
C ARG A 11 -0.41 12.43 -0.53
N LEU A 12 -0.64 11.33 0.21
CA LEU A 12 -1.87 11.14 0.98
C LEU A 12 -1.85 12.10 2.17
N ASN A 13 -2.89 12.90 2.31
CA ASN A 13 -3.10 13.82 3.42
C ASN A 13 -4.52 13.67 3.98
N GLU A 14 -4.87 14.50 4.93
CA GLU A 14 -6.13 14.40 5.68
C GLU A 14 -7.39 14.67 4.83
N HIS A 15 -7.26 15.33 3.68
CA HIS A 15 -8.38 15.83 2.91
C HIS A 15 -8.58 15.14 1.56
N ASN A 16 -7.63 14.31 1.11
CA ASN A 16 -7.63 13.77 -0.26
C ASN A 16 -7.83 12.26 -0.36
N TYR A 17 -8.22 11.58 0.72
CA TYR A 17 -8.26 10.12 0.80
C TYR A 17 -9.05 9.44 -0.34
N LYS A 18 -10.26 9.89 -0.67
CA LYS A 18 -11.10 9.24 -1.70
C LYS A 18 -10.43 9.22 -3.08
N ARG A 19 -9.99 10.40 -3.56
CA ARG A 19 -9.24 10.52 -4.83
C ARG A 19 -7.90 9.76 -4.74
N ARG A 20 -7.24 9.80 -3.58
CA ARG A 20 -5.96 9.12 -3.37
C ARG A 20 -6.05 7.61 -3.37
N GLN A 21 -7.14 7.04 -2.89
CA GLN A 21 -7.34 5.60 -2.92
C GLN A 21 -7.35 5.12 -4.38
N GLU A 22 -8.03 5.83 -5.27
CA GLU A 22 -8.08 5.54 -6.71
C GLU A 22 -6.70 5.70 -7.36
N ASP A 23 -6.01 6.83 -7.13
CA ASP A 23 -4.68 7.09 -7.68
C ASP A 23 -3.63 6.06 -7.19
N MET A 24 -3.67 5.71 -5.90
CA MET A 24 -2.75 4.73 -5.31
C MET A 24 -3.04 3.31 -5.81
N THR A 25 -4.31 2.97 -6.02
CA THR A 25 -4.72 1.71 -6.65
C THR A 25 -4.16 1.63 -8.09
N ALA A 26 -4.36 2.68 -8.90
CA ALA A 26 -3.86 2.74 -10.27
C ALA A 26 -2.33 2.63 -10.30
N PHE A 27 -1.62 3.33 -9.40
CA PHE A 27 -0.17 3.22 -9.27
C PHE A 27 0.28 1.79 -8.93
N LEU A 28 -0.34 1.14 -7.95
CA LEU A 28 -0.02 -0.24 -7.58
C LEU A 28 -0.30 -1.22 -8.73
N MET A 29 -1.35 -0.98 -9.54
CA MET A 29 -1.60 -1.75 -10.76
C MET A 29 -0.46 -1.58 -11.78
N THR A 30 0.08 -0.37 -11.98
CA THR A 30 1.25 -0.18 -12.88
C THR A 30 2.51 -0.89 -12.37
N LYS A 31 2.59 -1.17 -11.06
CA LYS A 31 3.67 -1.92 -10.42
C LYS A 31 3.38 -3.41 -10.27
N GLN A 32 2.24 -3.89 -10.78
CA GLN A 32 1.75 -5.27 -10.62
C GLN A 32 1.68 -5.72 -9.14
N ALA A 33 1.50 -4.77 -8.22
CA ALA A 33 1.48 -5.01 -6.77
C ALA A 33 0.06 -5.05 -6.20
N TRP A 34 -0.96 -4.67 -6.99
CA TRP A 34 -2.34 -4.54 -6.49
C TRP A 34 -2.93 -5.87 -5.98
N GLY A 35 -2.64 -7.00 -6.63
CA GLY A 35 -3.14 -8.30 -6.19
C GLY A 35 -2.67 -8.64 -4.77
N LEU A 36 -1.40 -8.37 -4.46
CA LEU A 36 -0.84 -8.50 -3.11
C LEU A 36 -1.50 -7.54 -2.11
N VAL A 37 -1.64 -6.25 -2.45
CA VAL A 37 -2.17 -5.22 -1.55
C VAL A 37 -3.65 -5.42 -1.24
N SER A 38 -4.43 -5.84 -2.24
CA SER A 38 -5.85 -6.16 -2.07
C SER A 38 -6.09 -7.49 -1.35
N GLY A 39 -5.07 -8.32 -1.20
CA GLY A 39 -5.16 -9.67 -0.65
C GLY A 39 -5.70 -10.71 -1.63
N ALA A 40 -5.84 -10.39 -2.92
CA ALA A 40 -6.22 -11.34 -3.95
C ALA A 40 -5.10 -12.36 -4.24
N ASP A 41 -3.83 -11.94 -4.15
CA ASP A 41 -2.66 -12.81 -4.27
C ASP A 41 -2.32 -13.36 -2.88
N GLU A 42 -2.95 -14.47 -2.50
CA GLU A 42 -2.74 -15.13 -1.22
C GLU A 42 -1.32 -15.70 -1.08
N ALA A 43 -0.85 -15.80 0.16
CA ALA A 43 0.45 -16.39 0.46
C ALA A 43 0.48 -17.87 0.04
N PRO A 44 1.48 -18.31 -0.74
CA PRO A 44 1.69 -19.72 -1.02
C PRO A 44 1.94 -20.53 0.26
N ALA A 45 1.76 -21.84 0.17
CA ALA A 45 2.07 -22.74 1.28
C ALA A 45 3.56 -22.61 1.69
N VAL A 46 3.82 -22.61 2.99
CA VAL A 46 5.20 -22.48 3.53
C VAL A 46 6.13 -23.63 3.13
N THR A 47 5.58 -24.75 2.67
CA THR A 47 6.32 -25.88 2.09
C THR A 47 6.89 -25.56 0.71
N GLU A 48 6.31 -24.60 -0.01
CA GLU A 48 6.77 -24.13 -1.31
C GLU A 48 7.77 -22.97 -1.14
N ILE A 49 8.91 -23.27 -0.53
CA ILE A 49 9.89 -22.27 -0.04
C ILE A 49 10.23 -21.21 -1.09
N LYS A 50 10.39 -21.61 -2.36
CA LYS A 50 10.72 -20.67 -3.45
C LYS A 50 9.57 -19.70 -3.74
N ALA A 51 8.35 -20.23 -3.94
CA ALA A 51 7.16 -19.43 -4.21
C ALA A 51 6.83 -18.51 -3.02
N TYR A 52 6.93 -19.02 -1.79
CA TYR A 52 6.72 -18.23 -0.59
C TYR A 52 7.72 -17.08 -0.45
N LYS A 53 9.02 -17.32 -0.73
CA LYS A 53 10.04 -16.26 -0.71
C LYS A 53 9.76 -15.18 -1.75
N GLU A 54 9.41 -15.57 -2.98
CA GLU A 54 9.07 -14.65 -4.06
C GLU A 54 7.83 -13.82 -3.71
N TRP A 55 6.75 -14.46 -3.25
CA TRP A 55 5.56 -13.78 -2.76
C TRP A 55 5.89 -12.79 -1.64
N ARG A 56 6.68 -13.21 -0.65
CA ARG A 56 7.08 -12.38 0.49
C ARG A 56 7.86 -11.15 0.04
N ASP A 57 8.86 -11.33 -0.83
CA ASP A 57 9.70 -10.23 -1.30
C ASP A 57 8.88 -9.23 -2.13
N ASN A 58 7.93 -9.73 -2.94
CA ASN A 58 6.97 -8.88 -3.65
C ASN A 58 6.01 -8.16 -2.70
N ASN A 59 5.52 -8.81 -1.65
CA ASN A 59 4.66 -8.21 -0.63
C ASN A 59 5.39 -7.08 0.13
N TRP A 60 6.68 -7.27 0.44
CA TRP A 60 7.51 -6.22 1.04
C TRP A 60 7.71 -5.04 0.09
N SER A 61 7.95 -5.32 -1.20
CA SER A 61 8.04 -4.28 -2.23
C SER A 61 6.75 -3.47 -2.34
N ALA A 62 5.59 -4.15 -2.31
CA ALA A 62 4.28 -3.52 -2.33
C ALA A 62 4.06 -2.61 -1.10
N ALA A 63 4.41 -3.07 0.10
CA ALA A 63 4.35 -2.25 1.32
C ALA A 63 5.23 -0.98 1.22
N ARG A 64 6.45 -1.11 0.67
CA ARG A 64 7.33 0.04 0.42
C ARG A 64 6.73 1.03 -0.58
N HIS A 65 6.06 0.56 -1.62
CA HIS A 65 5.37 1.43 -2.57
C HIS A 65 4.24 2.23 -1.91
N ILE A 66 3.45 1.60 -1.02
CA ILE A 66 2.43 2.29 -0.24
C ILE A 66 3.10 3.34 0.65
N TYR A 67 4.10 2.95 1.45
CA TYR A 67 4.79 3.84 2.38
C TYR A 67 5.42 5.06 1.69
N ALA A 68 6.06 4.85 0.52
CA ALA A 68 6.67 5.93 -0.27
C ALA A 68 5.64 6.93 -0.82
N ALA A 69 4.38 6.51 -0.98
CA ALA A 69 3.30 7.38 -1.42
C ALA A 69 2.76 8.27 -0.28
N LEU A 70 3.04 7.98 0.99
CA LEU A 70 2.46 8.70 2.14
C LEU A 70 3.19 10.01 2.47
N GLU A 71 2.45 10.99 2.99
CA GLU A 71 3.06 12.12 3.71
C GLU A 71 3.59 11.66 5.07
N GLU A 72 4.53 12.43 5.63
CA GLU A 72 5.13 12.12 6.93
C GLU A 72 4.08 12.03 8.04
N SER A 73 3.05 12.88 7.98
CA SER A 73 1.92 12.87 8.91
C SER A 73 1.09 11.58 8.85
N GLN A 74 1.14 10.83 7.75
CA GLN A 74 0.39 9.58 7.59
C GLN A 74 1.25 8.35 7.88
N LYS A 75 2.58 8.43 7.71
CA LYS A 75 3.51 7.32 7.97
C LYS A 75 3.46 6.81 9.42
N ILE A 76 3.17 7.70 10.37
CA ILE A 76 3.01 7.34 11.80
C ILE A 76 1.94 6.27 12.04
N HIS A 77 0.97 6.12 11.13
CA HIS A 77 -0.11 5.14 11.26
C HIS A 77 0.31 3.73 10.82
N VAL A 78 1.44 3.59 10.12
CA VAL A 78 1.84 2.34 9.45
C VAL A 78 3.33 2.00 9.60
N SER A 79 4.05 2.69 10.48
CA SER A 79 5.50 2.55 10.65
C SER A 79 5.95 1.17 11.12
N ASP A 80 5.06 0.37 11.70
CA ASP A 80 5.30 -1.01 12.13
C ASP A 80 4.81 -2.06 11.11
N MET A 81 4.33 -1.63 9.93
CA MET A 81 3.67 -2.48 8.92
C MET A 81 4.47 -2.58 7.62
N GLU A 82 5.75 -2.26 7.65
CA GLU A 82 6.64 -2.12 6.48
C GLU A 82 6.79 -3.41 5.63
N THR A 83 6.37 -4.54 6.19
CA THR A 83 6.41 -5.87 5.57
C THR A 83 5.01 -6.45 5.31
N GLU A 84 3.94 -5.72 5.62
CA GLU A 84 2.56 -6.20 5.61
C GLU A 84 1.67 -5.30 4.73
N SER A 85 1.78 -5.46 3.40
CA SER A 85 1.12 -4.55 2.45
C SER A 85 -0.40 -4.46 2.61
N VAL A 86 -1.06 -5.61 2.84
CA VAL A 86 -2.51 -5.70 3.11
C VAL A 86 -2.88 -4.96 4.40
N ARG A 87 -2.12 -5.19 5.48
CA ARG A 87 -2.38 -4.56 6.77
C ARG A 87 -2.20 -3.05 6.69
N MET A 88 -1.14 -2.60 6.00
CA MET A 88 -0.87 -1.19 5.75
C MET A 88 -2.03 -0.53 4.98
N TRP A 89 -2.52 -1.17 3.92
CA TRP A 89 -3.65 -0.66 3.13
C TRP A 89 -4.93 -0.56 3.95
N ASN A 90 -5.26 -1.61 4.71
CA ASN A 90 -6.45 -1.64 5.56
C ASN A 90 -6.36 -0.59 6.68
N LYS A 91 -5.18 -0.37 7.27
CA LYS A 91 -5.00 0.63 8.31
C LYS A 91 -5.23 2.04 7.80
N LEU A 92 -4.71 2.37 6.61
CA LEU A 92 -4.98 3.65 5.96
C LEU A 92 -6.48 3.83 5.70
N LYS A 93 -7.16 2.77 5.24
CA LYS A 93 -8.62 2.81 5.05
C LYS A 93 -9.37 3.07 6.35
N GLU A 94 -9.02 2.39 7.43
CA GLU A 94 -9.61 2.62 8.75
C GLU A 94 -9.44 4.07 9.21
N VAL A 95 -8.20 4.58 9.19
CA VAL A 95 -7.86 5.93 9.67
C VAL A 95 -8.65 7.00 8.93
N HIS A 96 -8.79 6.87 7.61
CA HIS A 96 -9.46 7.89 6.81
C HIS A 96 -10.98 7.71 6.71
N GLN A 97 -11.51 6.48 6.84
CA GLN A 97 -12.95 6.26 6.92
C GLN A 97 -13.52 6.70 8.26
N GLN A 98 -12.79 6.54 9.37
CA GLN A 98 -13.19 7.08 10.69
C GLN A 98 -13.22 8.61 10.71
N LYS A 99 -12.40 9.28 9.89
CA LYS A 99 -12.36 10.74 9.77
C LYS A 99 -13.52 11.33 8.95
N VAL A 100 -14.33 10.51 8.28
CA VAL A 100 -15.57 10.99 7.66
C VAL A 100 -16.65 10.94 8.76
N PRO A 101 -17.08 12.08 9.33
CA PRO A 101 -18.18 12.06 10.28
C PRO A 101 -19.42 11.51 9.57
N GLY A 102 -20.17 10.67 10.28
CA GLY A 102 -21.47 10.20 9.82
C GLY A 102 -22.32 11.37 9.34
N THR A 103 -22.99 11.14 8.22
CA THR A 103 -23.99 12.05 7.65
C THR A 103 -25.15 12.26 8.61
#